data_AF-A0A6L8BBP7-F1
#
_entry.id   AF-A0A6L8BBP7-F1
#
_cell.length_a   1.000
_cell.length_b   1.000
_cell.length_c   1.000
_cell.angle_alpha   90.00
_cell.angle_beta   90.00
_cell.angle_gamma   90.00
#
_symmetry.space_group_name_H-M   'P 1'
#
loop_
_entity.id
_entity.type
_entity.pdbx_description
1 polymer ?
#
loop_
_entity_poly.entity_id
_entity_poly.type
_entity_poly.pdbx_seq_one_letter_code
_entity_poly.pdbx_strand_id
1 'polypeptide(L)'
;MANISYLAPDEIADPEARRWLEESIEQGRPGPENQSIRAHQPDVMRAFTMTRKLLFDKQAEVGFVEHDLKELVRTYIAYSLNCDY
;
A
#
# COMPACT_ATOMS: atom_id res chain seq x y z
N MET A 1 2.24 -2.33 16.92
CA MET A 1 2.81 -1.04 16.46
C MET A 1 4.11 -1.30 15.73
N ALA A 2 4.48 -0.46 14.76
CA ALA A 2 5.69 -0.66 13.98
C ALA A 2 6.95 -0.50 14.84
N ASN A 3 7.93 -1.38 14.64
CA ASN A 3 9.26 -1.29 15.28
C ASN A 3 10.22 -0.40 14.47
N ILE A 4 9.68 0.38 13.53
CA ILE A 4 10.40 1.28 12.62
C ILE A 4 9.70 2.64 12.71
N SER A 5 10.47 3.72 12.58
CA SER A 5 9.96 5.09 12.52
C SER A 5 8.97 5.29 11.36
N TYR A 6 8.28 6.43 11.39
CA TYR A 6 7.44 6.92 10.30
C TYR A 6 8.15 8.11 9.65
N LEU A 7 8.24 8.13 8.32
CA LEU A 7 8.68 9.29 7.55
C LEU A 7 7.49 10.19 7.20
N ALA A 8 7.70 11.50 7.30
CA ALA A 8 6.87 12.52 6.68
C ALA A 8 7.26 12.72 5.19
N PRO A 9 6.36 13.23 4.33
CA PRO A 9 6.64 13.42 2.91
C PRO A 9 7.90 14.24 2.60
N ASP A 10 8.17 15.27 3.40
CA ASP A 10 9.33 16.16 3.24
C ASP A 10 10.67 15.50 3.60
N GLU A 11 10.64 14.37 4.31
CA GLU A 11 11.83 13.57 4.64
C GLU A 11 12.21 12.59 3.50
N ILE A 12 11.35 12.40 2.50
CA ILE A 12 11.56 11.44 1.42
C ILE A 12 12.20 12.11 0.22
N ALA A 13 13.43 11.71 -0.13
CA ALA A 13 14.15 12.28 -1.28
C ALA A 13 13.65 11.77 -2.64
N ASP A 14 13.19 10.52 -2.72
CA ASP A 14 12.65 9.96 -3.96
C ASP A 14 11.26 10.59 -4.25
N PRO A 15 11.11 11.30 -5.38
CA PRO A 15 9.89 12.06 -5.67
C PRO A 15 8.67 11.15 -5.93
N GLU A 16 8.89 9.93 -6.41
CA GLU A 16 7.81 8.99 -6.68
C GLU A 16 7.28 8.40 -5.37
N ALA A 17 8.19 7.99 -4.48
CA ALA A 17 7.85 7.51 -3.15
C ALA A 17 7.14 8.59 -2.31
N ARG A 18 7.64 9.83 -2.35
CA ARG A 18 7.01 10.98 -1.70
C ARG A 18 5.55 11.13 -2.15
N ARG A 19 5.33 11.18 -3.47
CA ARG A 19 4.00 11.35 -4.05
C ARG A 19 3.04 10.24 -3.60
N TRP A 20 3.49 8.98 -3.56
CA TRP A 20 2.61 7.88 -3.11
C TRP A 20 2.25 7.97 -1.64
N LEU A 21 3.13 8.53 -0.78
CA LEU A 21 2.78 8.78 0.61
C LEU A 21 1.75 9.92 0.71
N GLU A 22 1.93 11.00 -0.06
CA GLU A 22 0.97 12.12 -0.11
C GLU A 22 -0.43 11.64 -0.59
N GLU A 23 -0.48 10.87 -1.69
CA GLU A 23 -1.72 10.27 -2.21
C GLU A 23 -2.38 9.35 -1.16
N SER A 24 -1.57 8.57 -0.44
CA SER A 24 -2.03 7.67 0.61
C SER A 24 -2.62 8.43 1.81
N ILE A 25 -1.99 9.53 2.23
CA ILE A 25 -2.50 10.42 3.30
C ILE A 25 -3.83 11.04 2.88
N GLU A 26 -3.94 11.52 1.64
CA GLU A 26 -5.17 12.14 1.11
C GLU A 26 -6.32 11.13 1.02
N GLN A 27 -6.05 9.91 0.52
CA GLN A 27 -7.07 8.92 0.23
C GLN A 27 -7.36 7.97 1.40
N GLY A 28 -6.50 7.96 2.43
CA GLY A 28 -6.50 6.97 3.52
C GLY A 28 -6.14 5.55 3.07
N ARG A 29 -5.73 5.34 1.81
CA ARG A 29 -5.41 4.02 1.25
C ARG A 29 -4.32 4.08 0.17
N PRO A 30 -3.41 3.09 0.09
CA PRO A 30 -3.07 2.13 1.15
C PRO A 30 -2.79 2.84 2.48
N GLY A 31 -2.89 2.17 3.62
CA GLY A 31 -2.76 2.83 4.93
C GLY A 31 -1.54 3.77 5.02
N PRO A 32 -1.71 5.06 5.38
CA PRO A 32 -0.62 6.05 5.43
C PRO A 32 0.55 5.62 6.30
N GLU A 33 0.27 4.98 7.43
CA GLU A 33 1.28 4.50 8.38
C GLU A 33 2.16 3.43 7.71
N ASN A 34 1.55 2.52 6.95
CA ASN A 34 2.27 1.50 6.20
C ASN A 34 3.11 2.10 5.07
N GLN A 35 2.57 3.08 4.34
CA GLN A 35 3.29 3.72 3.25
C GLN A 35 4.47 4.55 3.78
N SER A 36 4.29 5.18 4.93
CA SER A 36 5.35 5.91 5.64
C SER A 36 6.50 4.97 6.07
N ILE A 37 6.19 3.76 6.55
CA ILE A 37 7.22 2.75 6.85
C ILE A 37 7.91 2.29 5.55
N ARG A 38 7.16 1.97 4.50
CA ARG A 38 7.76 1.53 3.22
C ARG A 38 8.65 2.58 2.59
N ALA A 39 8.38 3.87 2.80
CA ALA A 39 9.15 4.96 2.24
C ALA A 39 10.63 4.99 2.68
N HIS A 40 11.00 4.28 3.76
CA HIS A 40 12.42 4.07 4.13
C HIS A 40 13.20 3.34 3.04
N GLN A 41 12.53 2.56 2.18
CA GLN A 41 13.12 1.91 1.02
C GLN A 41 12.22 2.12 -0.22
N PRO A 42 12.56 3.11 -1.08
CA PRO A 42 11.73 3.47 -2.24
C PRO A 42 11.45 2.33 -3.23
N ASP A 43 12.38 1.40 -3.44
CA ASP A 43 12.18 0.25 -4.34
C ASP A 43 11.16 -0.76 -3.77
N VAL A 44 11.13 -0.96 -2.46
CA VAL A 44 10.10 -1.75 -1.76
C VAL A 44 8.74 -1.08 -1.89
N MET A 45 8.69 0.25 -1.69
CA MET A 45 7.48 1.02 -1.89
C MET A 45 6.97 0.94 -3.33
N ARG A 46 7.87 1.01 -4.31
CA ARG A 46 7.58 0.89 -5.75
C ARG A 46 7.05 -0.49 -6.09
N ALA A 47 7.73 -1.55 -5.66
CA ALA A 47 7.29 -2.92 -5.89
C ALA A 47 5.87 -3.13 -5.34
N PHE A 48 5.61 -2.72 -4.09
CA PHE A 48 4.29 -2.83 -3.48
C PHE A 48 3.23 -2.03 -4.25
N THR A 49 3.51 -0.75 -4.53
CA THR A 49 2.52 0.16 -5.12
C THR A 49 2.17 -0.27 -6.55
N MET A 50 3.16 -0.68 -7.35
CA MET A 50 2.92 -1.17 -8.71
C MET A 50 2.14 -2.48 -8.70
N THR A 51 2.53 -3.44 -7.86
CA THR A 51 1.78 -4.71 -7.73
C THR A 51 0.34 -4.46 -7.29
N ARG A 52 0.10 -3.57 -6.32
CA ARG A 52 -1.26 -3.22 -5.91
C ARG A 52 -2.06 -2.62 -7.06
N LYS A 53 -1.50 -1.66 -7.81
CA LYS A 53 -2.17 -1.07 -8.98
C LYS A 53 -2.54 -2.13 -10.02
N LEU A 54 -1.63 -3.07 -10.31
CA LEU A 54 -1.89 -4.16 -11.25
C LEU A 54 -3.02 -5.10 -10.78
N LEU A 55 -3.10 -5.37 -9.48
CA LEU A 55 -4.09 -6.30 -8.91
C LEU A 55 -5.46 -5.65 -8.67
N PHE A 56 -5.51 -4.40 -8.23
CA PHE A 56 -6.72 -3.72 -7.77
C PHE A 56 -7.22 -2.64 -8.74
N ASP A 57 -6.30 -1.93 -9.40
CA ASP A 57 -6.60 -0.70 -10.13
C ASP A 57 -6.55 -0.85 -11.66
N LYS A 58 -6.35 -2.06 -12.18
CA LYS A 58 -6.51 -2.33 -13.61
C LYS A 58 -8.01 -2.28 -13.96
N GLN A 59 -8.63 -1.10 -13.87
CA GLN A 59 -10.07 -0.83 -13.97
C GLN A 59 -10.65 -0.99 -15.38
N ALA A 60 -9.80 -1.11 -16.42
CA ALA A 60 -10.25 -1.26 -17.80
C ALA A 60 -10.76 -2.68 -18.12
N GLU A 61 -10.42 -3.67 -17.31
CA GLU A 61 -10.91 -5.04 -17.42
C GLU A 61 -11.28 -5.45 -16.00
N VAL A 62 -12.50 -5.96 -15.77
CA VAL A 62 -12.74 -6.72 -14.54
C VAL A 62 -11.59 -7.70 -14.46
N GLY A 63 -10.75 -7.62 -13.42
CA GLY A 63 -9.72 -8.62 -13.22
C GLY A 63 -10.36 -10.01 -13.20
N PHE A 64 -9.61 -11.09 -13.08
CA PHE A 64 -10.23 -12.43 -13.07
C PHE A 64 -11.39 -12.58 -12.06
N VAL A 65 -11.39 -11.76 -11.00
CA VAL A 65 -12.47 -11.62 -10.01
C VAL A 65 -12.78 -10.16 -9.68
N GLU A 66 -13.99 -9.94 -9.15
CA GLU A 66 -14.47 -8.65 -8.64
C GLU A 66 -13.63 -8.13 -7.46
N HIS A 67 -13.65 -6.80 -7.27
CA HIS A 67 -12.90 -6.12 -6.22
C HIS A 67 -13.22 -6.68 -4.81
N ASP A 68 -14.50 -6.88 -4.49
CA ASP A 68 -14.92 -7.33 -3.17
C ASP A 68 -14.42 -8.74 -2.84
N LEU A 69 -14.31 -9.62 -3.84
CA LEU A 69 -13.72 -10.94 -3.65
C LEU A 69 -12.21 -10.87 -3.38
N LYS A 70 -11.49 -9.91 -3.99
CA LYS A 70 -10.07 -9.66 -3.69
C LYS A 70 -9.88 -9.19 -2.25
N GLU A 71 -10.71 -8.27 -1.77
CA GLU A 71 -10.67 -7.78 -0.38
C GLU A 71 -11.05 -8.86 0.63
N LEU A 72 -12.04 -9.72 0.32
CA LEU A 72 -12.39 -10.86 1.17
C LEU A 72 -11.21 -11.84 1.32
N VAL A 73 -10.56 -12.19 0.20
CA VAL A 73 -9.38 -13.07 0.22
C VAL A 73 -8.22 -12.42 1.01
N ARG A 74 -7.96 -11.12 0.79
CA ARG A 74 -6.93 -10.38 1.54
C ARG A 74 -7.18 -10.41 3.04
N THR A 75 -8.43 -10.21 3.45
CA THR A 75 -8.86 -10.24 4.86
C THR A 75 -8.71 -11.63 5.46
N TYR A 76 -9.13 -12.67 4.75
CA TYR A 76 -9.00 -14.05 5.22
C TYR A 76 -7.54 -14.49 5.38
N ILE A 77 -6.66 -14.08 4.46
CA ILE A 77 -5.21 -14.32 4.57
C ILE A 77 -4.62 -13.57 5.76
N ALA A 78 -4.99 -12.30 5.97
CA ALA A 78 -4.52 -11.54 7.12
C ALA A 78 -4.96 -12.21 8.44
N TYR A 79 -6.22 -12.63 8.53
CA TYR A 79 -6.75 -13.36 9.67
C TYR A 79 -6.02 -14.68 9.91
N SER A 80 -5.78 -15.49 8.88
CA SER A 80 -5.09 -16.79 9.02
C SER A 80 -3.63 -16.66 9.42
N LEU A 81 -3.01 -15.50 9.17
CA LEU A 81 -1.65 -15.16 9.55
C LEU A 81 -1.55 -14.43 10.90
N ASN A 82 -2.67 -14.16 11.58
CA ASN A 82 -2.73 -13.26 12.75
C ASN A 82 -2.07 -11.89 12.46
N CYS A 83 -2.35 -11.33 11.29
CA CYS A 83 -1.91 -9.98 10.91
C CYS A 83 -2.94 -8.96 11.38
N ASP A 84 -2.66 -8.27 12.49
CA ASP A 84 -3.56 -7.32 13.15
C ASP A 84 -3.56 -5.91 12.51
N TYR A 85 -2.70 -5.66 11.53
CA TYR A 85 -2.67 -4.41 10.75
C TYR A 85 -3.62 -4.51 9.55
#